data_AF-A0A497E050-F1
#
_entry.id   AF-A0A497E050-F1
#
_cell.length_a   1.000
_cell.length_b   1.000
_cell.length_c   1.000
_cell.angle_alpha   90.00
_cell.angle_beta   90.00
_cell.angle_gamma   90.00
#
_symmetry.space_group_name_H-M   'P 1'
#
loop_
_entity.id
_entity.type
_entity.pdbx_description
1 polymer ?
#
loop_
_entity_poly.entity_id
_entity_poly.type
_entity_poly.pdbx_seq_one_letter_code
_entity_poly.pdbx_strand_id
1 'polypeptide(L)'
;MKKEKETTFESVSIIEEIENQLEEILSRKKESIEKELEEKIRREKEEAQKRIQAIEEELSEEKQTLSTYRALFAEFEEKKQEIKTQIKDHLARAIELQSQIENMTAQTMNELKVVSELNQELEKLHHEALEKATSLKKTLEEKYGIVAELPESNGDTEVGVDLKRELLKLKKIKELLESNEVYLEPLEKEGPESTSEEREETVKEEVETEFEADEEVKLAAESEEKEKEEEEEEVKAGAEEVVMEDMGEEIEVEKEVLEAELSAEVKEQKGEEVGTEEVKEEEKPAQGSGLEDIYNLLEKYRKEEKIEGNGTISFYENEGKIIVDSEYLVSKMSEYVEEAKKLYIKLSQTESPREQFFVKQDIIRFQEELRKMMLGVVELCEKESCNLPEFTSEIINKEVIKDILERVTLGNWSNQEDFAAFDMYAREIKNAFNSVLTPPEKYLEAIHRELTR
;
A
#
# COMPACT_ATOMS: atom_id res chain seq x y z
N MET A 1 71.08 95.24 -24.20
CA MET A 1 70.78 94.69 -25.54
C MET A 1 71.57 93.44 -25.97
N LYS A 2 72.91 93.31 -25.84
CA LYS A 2 73.58 92.01 -26.13
C LYS A 2 73.42 90.98 -24.99
N LYS A 3 73.80 91.34 -23.75
CA LYS A 3 73.76 90.40 -22.60
C LYS A 3 72.38 89.81 -22.27
N GLU A 4 71.30 90.59 -22.43
CA GLU A 4 69.93 90.11 -22.16
C GLU A 4 69.49 88.99 -23.10
N LYS A 5 70.05 88.92 -24.33
CA LYS A 5 69.72 87.86 -25.30
C LYS A 5 70.44 86.54 -25.03
N GLU A 6 71.61 86.56 -24.39
CA GLU A 6 72.35 85.35 -24.00
C GLU A 6 71.66 84.67 -22.81
N THR A 7 71.30 85.45 -21.78
CA THR A 7 70.60 84.93 -20.58
C THR A 7 69.22 84.35 -20.89
N THR A 8 68.50 84.88 -21.88
CA THR A 8 67.23 84.28 -22.35
C THR A 8 67.43 83.02 -23.18
N PHE A 9 68.57 82.87 -23.86
CA PHE A 9 68.85 81.67 -24.66
C PHE A 9 69.27 80.49 -23.77
N GLU A 10 70.11 80.74 -22.75
CA GLU A 10 70.46 79.73 -21.74
C GLU A 10 69.23 79.25 -20.96
N SER A 11 68.32 80.16 -20.56
CA SER A 11 67.11 79.77 -19.84
C SER A 11 66.09 79.03 -20.72
N VAL A 12 66.02 79.32 -22.03
CA VAL A 12 65.24 78.51 -22.97
C VAL A 12 65.82 77.10 -23.13
N SER A 13 67.14 76.94 -23.33
CA SER A 13 67.74 75.59 -23.40
C SER A 13 67.59 74.78 -22.11
N ILE A 14 67.64 75.41 -20.93
CA ILE A 14 67.41 74.72 -19.66
C ILE A 14 65.94 74.26 -19.55
N ILE A 15 64.99 75.05 -20.03
CA ILE A 15 63.57 74.64 -20.07
C ILE A 15 63.39 73.48 -21.07
N GLU A 16 63.99 73.55 -22.25
CA GLU A 16 63.94 72.52 -23.29
C GLU A 16 64.56 71.18 -22.82
N GLU A 17 65.67 71.23 -22.07
CA GLU A 17 66.28 70.07 -21.39
C GLU A 17 65.33 69.48 -20.32
N ILE A 18 64.68 70.32 -19.52
CA ILE A 18 63.70 69.90 -18.50
C ILE A 18 62.44 69.29 -19.14
N GLU A 19 61.95 69.87 -20.24
CA GLU A 19 60.80 69.35 -20.99
C GLU A 19 61.11 67.97 -21.58
N ASN A 20 62.28 67.79 -22.20
CA ASN A 20 62.74 66.48 -22.68
C ASN A 20 62.86 65.44 -21.54
N GLN A 21 63.42 65.81 -20.39
CA GLN A 21 63.51 64.91 -19.23
C GLN A 21 62.12 64.57 -18.65
N LEU A 22 61.19 65.53 -18.63
CA LEU A 22 59.81 65.30 -18.20
C LEU A 22 59.09 64.34 -19.16
N GLU A 23 59.25 64.55 -20.47
CA GLU A 23 58.65 63.74 -21.52
C GLU A 23 59.22 62.31 -21.55
N GLU A 24 60.51 62.14 -21.27
CA GLU A 24 61.11 60.81 -21.10
C GLU A 24 60.58 60.09 -19.84
N ILE A 25 60.45 60.79 -18.71
CA ILE A 25 59.88 60.23 -17.47
C ILE A 25 58.39 59.87 -17.66
N LEU A 26 57.62 60.71 -18.34
CA LEU A 26 56.21 60.45 -18.64
C LEU A 26 56.06 59.28 -19.62
N SER A 27 56.93 59.19 -20.62
CA SER A 27 56.97 58.06 -21.56
C SER A 27 57.29 56.75 -20.86
N ARG A 28 58.34 56.69 -20.03
CA ARG A 28 58.65 55.48 -19.23
C ARG A 28 57.53 55.11 -18.25
N LYS A 29 56.86 56.10 -17.64
CA LYS A 29 55.68 55.84 -16.77
C LYS A 29 54.52 55.26 -17.58
N LYS A 30 54.22 55.83 -18.75
CA LYS A 30 53.19 55.34 -19.66
C LYS A 30 53.48 53.89 -20.08
N GLU A 31 54.69 53.60 -20.54
CA GLU A 31 55.12 52.28 -20.98
C GLU A 31 55.08 51.24 -19.83
N SER A 32 55.43 51.65 -18.61
CA SER A 32 55.28 50.81 -17.40
C SER A 32 53.81 50.51 -17.09
N ILE A 33 52.92 51.49 -17.20
CA ILE A 33 51.48 51.33 -16.97
C ILE A 33 50.83 50.46 -18.06
N GLU A 34 51.20 50.66 -19.33
CA GLU A 34 50.73 49.85 -20.46
C GLU A 34 51.14 48.38 -20.28
N LYS A 35 52.39 48.12 -19.85
CA LYS A 35 52.88 46.76 -19.57
C LYS A 35 52.20 46.11 -18.37
N GLU A 36 51.97 46.84 -17.27
CA GLU A 36 51.23 46.32 -16.11
C GLU A 36 49.77 45.98 -16.48
N LEU A 37 49.13 46.81 -17.31
CA LEU A 37 47.79 46.57 -17.82
C LEU A 37 47.75 45.32 -18.72
N GLU A 38 48.71 45.17 -19.63
CA GLU A 38 48.81 44.02 -20.53
C GLU A 38 49.07 42.71 -19.76
N GLU A 39 49.95 42.72 -18.75
CA GLU A 39 50.17 41.56 -17.86
C GLU A 39 48.95 41.26 -16.98
N LYS A 40 48.14 42.26 -16.62
CA LYS A 40 46.89 42.05 -15.88
C LYS A 40 45.82 41.43 -16.78
N ILE A 41 45.62 41.97 -17.99
CA ILE A 41 44.71 41.42 -19.01
C ILE A 41 45.09 39.98 -19.34
N ARG A 42 46.40 39.68 -19.48
CA ARG A 42 46.86 38.30 -19.76
C ARG A 42 46.52 37.35 -18.61
N ARG A 43 46.74 37.75 -17.35
CA ARG A 43 46.38 36.94 -16.18
C ARG A 43 44.87 36.72 -16.05
N GLU A 44 44.06 37.77 -16.21
CA GLU A 44 42.59 37.64 -16.17
C GLU A 44 42.08 36.74 -17.30
N LYS A 45 42.70 36.79 -18.50
CA LYS A 45 42.41 35.87 -19.60
C LYS A 45 42.83 34.43 -19.30
N GLU A 46 44.02 34.20 -18.76
CA GLU A 46 44.49 32.86 -18.35
C GLU A 46 43.61 32.26 -17.25
N GLU A 47 43.17 33.06 -16.27
CA GLU A 47 42.22 32.64 -15.23
C GLU A 47 40.83 32.33 -15.79
N ALA A 48 40.31 33.18 -16.69
CA ALA A 48 39.03 32.92 -17.36
C ALA A 48 39.08 31.63 -18.19
N GLN A 49 40.17 31.39 -18.95
CA GLN A 49 40.35 30.16 -19.70
C GLN A 49 40.41 28.92 -18.80
N LYS A 50 41.09 28.99 -17.64
CA LYS A 50 41.09 27.88 -16.67
C LYS A 50 39.71 27.60 -16.09
N ARG A 51 38.92 28.63 -15.80
CA ARG A 51 37.53 28.47 -15.32
C ARG A 51 36.63 27.86 -16.39
N ILE A 52 36.78 28.26 -17.65
CA ILE A 52 36.06 27.66 -18.78
C ILE A 52 36.44 26.18 -18.92
N GLN A 53 37.73 25.83 -18.88
CA GLN A 53 38.20 24.44 -18.97
C GLN A 53 37.65 23.57 -17.83
N ALA A 54 37.64 24.07 -16.59
CA ALA A 54 37.05 23.35 -15.46
C ALA A 54 35.55 23.06 -15.68
N ILE A 55 34.79 24.06 -16.16
CA ILE A 55 33.35 23.90 -16.48
C ILE A 55 33.16 22.94 -17.67
N GLU A 56 34.05 22.95 -18.66
CA GLU A 56 34.01 22.01 -19.79
C GLU A 56 34.33 20.56 -19.37
N GLU A 57 35.23 20.37 -18.40
CA GLU A 57 35.53 19.07 -17.79
C GLU A 57 34.34 18.57 -16.95
N GLU A 58 33.80 19.39 -16.03
CA GLU A 58 32.60 19.07 -15.24
C GLU A 58 31.41 18.71 -16.15
N LEU A 59 31.15 19.50 -17.19
CA LEU A 59 30.10 19.23 -18.19
C LEU A 59 30.33 17.93 -18.97
N SER A 60 31.59 17.53 -19.18
CA SER A 60 31.94 16.26 -19.83
C SER A 60 31.64 15.07 -18.90
N GLU A 61 31.99 15.19 -17.62
CA GLU A 61 31.67 14.18 -16.60
C GLU A 61 30.15 14.03 -16.41
N GLU A 62 29.39 15.11 -16.30
CA GLU A 62 27.93 15.08 -16.22
C GLU A 62 27.27 14.47 -17.46
N LYS A 63 27.79 14.74 -18.67
CA LYS A 63 27.32 14.08 -19.89
C LYS A 63 27.60 12.58 -19.87
N GLN A 64 28.75 12.16 -19.33
CA GLN A 64 29.09 10.75 -19.18
C GLN A 64 28.18 10.06 -18.15
N THR A 65 27.92 10.65 -16.98
CA THR A 65 27.00 10.08 -15.99
C THR A 65 25.59 9.99 -16.55
N LEU A 66 25.07 11.05 -17.20
CA LEU A 66 23.77 11.02 -17.87
C LEU A 66 23.69 9.94 -18.97
N SER A 67 24.77 9.69 -19.71
CA SER A 67 24.86 8.59 -20.66
C SER A 67 24.78 7.21 -19.97
N THR A 68 25.43 7.04 -18.81
CA THR A 68 25.32 5.79 -18.03
C THR A 68 23.93 5.58 -17.44
N TYR A 69 23.26 6.64 -16.97
CA TYR A 69 21.87 6.57 -16.53
C TYR A 69 20.93 6.16 -17.68
N ARG A 70 21.08 6.75 -18.88
CA ARG A 70 20.29 6.36 -20.05
C ARG A 70 20.46 4.88 -20.43
N ALA A 71 21.70 4.36 -20.37
CA ALA A 71 21.96 2.94 -20.61
C ALA A 71 21.28 2.05 -19.56
N LEU A 72 21.39 2.42 -18.28
CA LEU A 72 20.74 1.70 -17.17
C LEU A 72 19.20 1.68 -17.32
N PHE A 73 18.58 2.80 -17.71
CA PHE A 73 17.14 2.87 -17.98
C PHE A 73 16.72 1.99 -19.16
N ALA A 74 17.53 1.90 -20.22
CA ALA A 74 17.26 1.01 -21.34
C ALA A 74 17.29 -0.47 -20.92
N GLU A 75 18.29 -0.88 -20.12
CA GLU A 75 18.34 -2.24 -19.55
C GLU A 75 17.14 -2.56 -18.64
N PHE A 76 16.66 -1.58 -17.86
CA PHE A 76 15.48 -1.76 -17.01
C PHE A 76 14.20 -1.92 -17.84
N GLU A 77 14.03 -1.15 -18.91
CA GLU A 77 12.88 -1.29 -19.80
C GLU A 77 12.93 -2.63 -20.56
N GLU A 78 14.10 -3.09 -21.01
CA GLU A 78 14.28 -4.42 -21.61
C GLU A 78 13.87 -5.54 -20.64
N LYS A 79 14.41 -5.54 -19.41
CA LYS A 79 14.05 -6.51 -18.35
C LYS A 79 12.55 -6.48 -18.02
N LYS A 80 11.94 -5.29 -18.02
CA LYS A 80 10.48 -5.11 -17.83
C LYS A 80 9.66 -5.72 -18.96
N GLN A 81 10.07 -5.58 -20.22
CA GLN A 81 9.40 -6.24 -21.35
C GLN A 81 9.62 -7.76 -21.35
N GLU A 82 10.80 -8.23 -20.94
CA GLU A 82 11.08 -9.66 -20.76
C GLU A 82 10.14 -10.27 -19.72
N ILE A 83 10.10 -9.71 -18.50
CA ILE A 83 9.21 -10.17 -17.42
C ILE A 83 7.75 -10.12 -17.85
N LYS A 84 7.30 -9.06 -18.53
CA LYS A 84 5.94 -8.94 -19.06
C LYS A 84 5.61 -10.04 -20.08
N THR A 85 6.60 -10.47 -20.87
CA THR A 85 6.44 -11.57 -21.83
C THR A 85 6.39 -12.91 -21.10
N GLN A 86 7.28 -13.16 -20.14
CA GLN A 86 7.25 -14.37 -19.30
C GLN A 86 5.91 -14.51 -18.55
N ILE A 87 5.36 -13.42 -18.00
CA ILE A 87 4.03 -13.41 -17.35
C ILE A 87 2.94 -13.84 -18.33
N LYS A 88 2.91 -13.30 -19.56
CA LYS A 88 1.94 -13.69 -20.59
C LYS A 88 2.05 -15.19 -20.93
N ASP A 89 3.27 -15.69 -21.10
CA ASP A 89 3.51 -17.12 -21.39
C ASP A 89 3.05 -18.03 -20.25
N HIS A 90 3.27 -17.62 -18.99
CA HIS A 90 2.80 -18.37 -17.82
C HIS A 90 1.27 -18.34 -17.69
N LEU A 91 0.63 -17.21 -17.99
CA LEU A 91 -0.84 -17.10 -18.04
C LEU A 91 -1.43 -17.96 -19.16
N ALA A 92 -0.84 -17.95 -20.37
CA ALA A 92 -1.26 -18.80 -21.48
C ALA A 92 -1.18 -20.29 -21.11
N ARG A 93 -0.08 -20.73 -20.49
CA ARG A 93 0.06 -22.10 -19.96
C ARG A 93 -0.95 -22.43 -18.86
N ALA A 94 -1.30 -21.48 -17.99
CA ALA A 94 -2.32 -21.70 -16.96
C ALA A 94 -3.71 -21.91 -17.56
N ILE A 95 -4.07 -21.13 -18.59
CA ILE A 95 -5.33 -21.30 -19.35
C ILE A 95 -5.36 -22.65 -20.06
N GLU A 96 -4.25 -23.08 -20.67
CA GLU A 96 -4.16 -24.41 -21.30
C GLU A 96 -4.37 -25.54 -20.29
N LEU A 97 -3.71 -25.47 -19.12
CA LEU A 97 -3.87 -26.45 -18.04
C LEU A 97 -5.30 -26.47 -17.48
N GLN A 98 -5.95 -25.32 -17.36
CA GLN A 98 -7.37 -25.23 -16.97
C GLN A 98 -8.26 -25.97 -17.98
N SER A 99 -8.09 -25.70 -19.29
CA SER A 99 -8.86 -26.38 -20.34
C SER A 99 -8.62 -27.90 -20.36
N GLN A 100 -7.39 -28.35 -20.07
CA GLN A 100 -7.10 -29.78 -19.89
C GLN A 100 -7.83 -30.38 -18.68
N ILE A 101 -7.89 -29.68 -17.54
CA ILE A 101 -8.63 -30.12 -16.34
C ILE A 101 -10.13 -30.21 -16.61
N GLU A 102 -10.71 -29.23 -17.30
CA GLU A 102 -12.12 -29.23 -17.70
C GLU A 102 -12.47 -30.43 -18.59
N ASN A 103 -11.64 -30.71 -19.62
CA ASN A 103 -11.80 -31.86 -20.51
C ASN A 103 -11.69 -33.19 -19.75
N MET A 104 -10.67 -33.36 -18.88
CA MET A 104 -10.52 -34.56 -18.06
C MET A 104 -11.68 -34.75 -17.08
N THR A 105 -12.23 -33.66 -16.53
CA THR A 105 -13.41 -33.69 -15.66
C THR A 105 -14.66 -34.11 -16.43
N ALA A 106 -14.84 -33.61 -17.66
CA ALA A 106 -15.94 -33.99 -18.54
C ALA A 106 -15.87 -35.47 -18.96
N GLN A 107 -14.67 -35.99 -19.28
CA GLN A 107 -14.46 -37.42 -19.54
C GLN A 107 -14.80 -38.27 -18.32
N THR A 108 -14.30 -37.91 -17.14
CA THR A 108 -14.60 -38.62 -15.88
C THR A 108 -16.10 -38.62 -15.56
N MET A 109 -16.80 -37.50 -15.83
CA MET A 109 -18.25 -37.43 -15.65
C MET A 109 -19.02 -38.36 -16.60
N ASN A 110 -18.52 -38.60 -17.81
CA ASN A 110 -19.14 -39.53 -18.75
C ASN A 110 -18.91 -40.99 -18.35
N GLU A 111 -17.70 -41.37 -17.92
CA GLU A 111 -17.42 -42.71 -17.39
C GLU A 111 -18.32 -43.03 -16.17
N LEU A 112 -18.52 -42.08 -15.25
CA LEU A 112 -19.44 -42.27 -14.12
C LEU A 112 -20.92 -42.46 -14.54
N LYS A 113 -21.36 -41.89 -15.68
CA LYS A 113 -22.70 -42.18 -16.22
C LYS A 113 -22.78 -43.64 -16.69
N VAL A 114 -21.78 -44.12 -17.41
CA VAL A 114 -21.72 -45.52 -17.87
C VAL A 114 -21.74 -46.49 -16.69
N VAL A 115 -20.96 -46.22 -15.62
CA VAL A 115 -21.00 -47.04 -14.39
C VAL A 115 -22.38 -46.97 -13.71
N SER A 116 -23.02 -45.79 -13.69
CA SER A 116 -24.38 -45.64 -13.16
C SER A 116 -25.42 -46.41 -13.98
N GLU A 117 -25.30 -46.45 -15.31
CA GLU A 117 -26.18 -47.20 -16.20
C GLU A 117 -26.00 -48.72 -15.98
N LEU A 118 -24.76 -49.20 -15.93
CA LEU A 118 -24.44 -50.60 -15.62
C LEU A 118 -24.95 -51.04 -14.24
N ASN A 119 -24.87 -50.16 -13.23
CA ASN A 119 -25.43 -50.45 -11.90
C ASN A 119 -26.97 -50.57 -11.95
N GLN A 120 -27.67 -49.75 -12.74
CA GLN A 120 -29.11 -49.90 -12.94
C GLN A 120 -29.48 -51.19 -13.68
N GLU A 121 -28.67 -51.65 -14.63
CA GLU A 121 -28.87 -52.97 -15.26
C GLU A 121 -28.65 -54.12 -14.29
N LEU A 122 -27.63 -54.02 -13.42
CA LEU A 122 -27.37 -54.99 -12.36
C LEU A 122 -28.54 -55.05 -11.36
N GLU A 123 -29.06 -53.91 -10.90
CA GLU A 123 -30.25 -53.85 -10.02
C GLU A 123 -31.49 -54.49 -10.66
N LYS A 124 -31.75 -54.24 -11.96
CA LYS A 124 -32.84 -54.91 -12.70
C LYS A 124 -32.65 -56.43 -12.73
N LEU A 125 -31.43 -56.90 -12.99
CA LEU A 125 -31.11 -58.33 -13.05
C LEU A 125 -31.27 -59.00 -11.68
N HIS A 126 -30.88 -58.34 -10.59
CA HIS A 126 -31.16 -58.79 -9.23
C HIS A 126 -32.66 -58.85 -8.94
N HIS A 127 -33.44 -57.85 -9.37
CA HIS A 127 -34.89 -57.85 -9.20
C HIS A 127 -35.54 -59.01 -9.96
N GLU A 128 -35.21 -59.20 -11.24
CA GLU A 128 -35.68 -60.34 -12.03
C GLU A 128 -35.29 -61.69 -11.42
N ALA A 129 -34.07 -61.81 -10.89
CA ALA A 129 -33.62 -63.03 -10.21
C ALA A 129 -34.43 -63.31 -8.94
N LEU A 130 -34.77 -62.26 -8.18
CA LEU A 130 -35.57 -62.36 -6.96
C LEU A 130 -37.05 -62.65 -7.26
N GLU A 131 -37.63 -62.09 -8.33
CA GLU A 131 -38.96 -62.48 -8.85
C GLU A 131 -38.99 -63.93 -9.34
N LYS A 132 -37.94 -64.38 -10.05
CA LYS A 132 -37.81 -65.79 -10.47
C LYS A 132 -37.64 -66.72 -9.28
N ALA A 133 -36.88 -66.34 -8.26
CA ALA A 133 -36.69 -67.11 -7.03
C ALA A 133 -37.98 -67.20 -6.18
N THR A 134 -38.71 -66.09 -6.03
CA THR A 134 -39.98 -66.05 -5.27
C THR A 134 -41.11 -66.77 -5.99
N SER A 135 -41.20 -66.67 -7.32
CA SER A 135 -42.15 -67.48 -8.11
C SER A 135 -41.80 -68.98 -8.08
N LEU A 136 -40.51 -69.35 -8.15
CA LEU A 136 -40.06 -70.73 -7.92
C LEU A 136 -40.47 -71.23 -6.52
N LYS A 137 -40.20 -70.46 -5.46
CA LYS A 137 -40.62 -70.77 -4.09
C LYS A 137 -42.14 -71.02 -4.01
N LYS A 138 -42.95 -70.10 -4.55
CA LYS A 138 -44.41 -70.23 -4.58
C LYS A 138 -44.87 -71.49 -5.32
N THR A 139 -44.26 -71.84 -6.45
CA THR A 139 -44.62 -73.07 -7.17
C THR A 139 -44.16 -74.36 -6.48
N LEU A 140 -43.09 -74.33 -5.68
CA LEU A 140 -42.69 -75.45 -4.82
C LEU A 140 -43.65 -75.62 -3.64
N GLU A 141 -44.04 -74.52 -3.01
CA GLU A 141 -44.99 -74.48 -1.90
C GLU A 141 -46.37 -75.00 -2.35
N GLU A 142 -46.90 -74.49 -3.47
CA GLU A 142 -48.21 -74.89 -4.02
C GLU A 142 -48.27 -76.35 -4.51
N LYS A 143 -47.16 -76.89 -5.06
CA LYS A 143 -47.16 -78.25 -5.65
C LYS A 143 -46.68 -79.36 -4.71
N TYR A 144 -45.83 -79.04 -3.75
CA TYR A 144 -45.16 -80.04 -2.91
C TYR A 144 -45.25 -79.76 -1.41
N GLY A 145 -45.78 -78.61 -0.97
CA GLY A 145 -45.87 -78.25 0.44
C GLY A 145 -44.49 -78.01 1.10
N ILE A 146 -43.44 -77.82 0.31
CA ILE A 146 -42.08 -77.61 0.79
C ILE A 146 -41.82 -76.10 0.90
N VAL A 147 -41.75 -75.61 2.13
CA VAL A 147 -41.25 -74.25 2.41
C VAL A 147 -39.74 -74.26 2.24
N ALA A 148 -39.27 -73.90 1.04
CA ALA A 148 -37.85 -73.67 0.81
C ALA A 148 -37.43 -72.34 1.45
N GLU A 149 -36.53 -72.41 2.43
CA GLU A 149 -35.73 -71.27 2.86
C GLU A 149 -34.70 -70.96 1.77
N LEU A 150 -34.70 -69.72 1.28
CA LEU A 150 -33.67 -69.25 0.36
C LEU A 150 -32.37 -69.06 1.15
N PRO A 151 -31.19 -69.25 0.54
CA PRO A 151 -29.96 -68.74 1.12
C PRO A 151 -30.13 -67.23 1.32
N GLU A 152 -29.80 -66.72 2.51
CA GLU A 152 -29.62 -65.29 2.68
C GLU A 152 -28.53 -64.80 1.71
N SER A 153 -28.66 -63.55 1.26
CA SER A 153 -27.81 -62.92 0.26
C SER A 153 -26.38 -62.70 0.77
N ASN A 154 -25.60 -63.79 0.85
CA ASN A 154 -24.18 -63.73 1.18
C ASN A 154 -23.41 -63.12 0.00
N GLY A 155 -22.91 -61.90 0.21
CA GLY A 155 -22.29 -61.07 -0.80
C GLY A 155 -23.13 -59.81 -1.01
N ASP A 156 -22.74 -58.62 -0.53
CA ASP A 156 -21.40 -58.21 -0.14
C ASP A 156 -20.35 -58.59 -1.20
N THR A 157 -20.70 -58.46 -2.49
CA THR A 157 -19.70 -58.14 -3.49
C THR A 157 -19.21 -56.72 -3.21
N GLU A 158 -18.15 -56.68 -2.42
CA GLU A 158 -17.39 -55.56 -1.89
C GLU A 158 -16.79 -54.66 -2.99
N VAL A 159 -17.66 -54.05 -3.80
CA VAL A 159 -17.36 -52.92 -4.70
C VAL A 159 -18.40 -51.82 -4.45
N GLY A 160 -18.63 -51.53 -3.17
CA GLY A 160 -19.46 -50.43 -2.68
C GLY A 160 -18.81 -49.07 -2.93
N VAL A 161 -18.48 -48.75 -4.19
CA VAL A 161 -18.25 -47.36 -4.58
C VAL A 161 -19.60 -46.67 -4.46
N ASP A 162 -19.72 -45.81 -3.45
CA ASP A 162 -20.91 -44.99 -3.22
C ASP A 162 -21.02 -43.95 -4.35
N LEU A 163 -21.55 -44.40 -5.49
CA LEU A 163 -21.64 -43.65 -6.75
C LEU A 163 -22.37 -42.32 -6.58
N LYS A 164 -23.33 -42.23 -5.65
CA LYS A 164 -24.00 -40.98 -5.29
C LYS A 164 -23.04 -40.01 -4.62
N ARG A 165 -22.20 -40.48 -3.71
CA ARG A 165 -21.18 -39.67 -3.03
C ARG A 165 -20.05 -39.24 -3.96
N GLU A 166 -19.58 -40.11 -4.86
CA GLU A 166 -18.57 -39.74 -5.87
C GLU A 166 -19.13 -38.76 -6.92
N LEU A 167 -20.38 -38.94 -7.38
CA LEU A 167 -21.04 -37.95 -8.24
C LEU A 167 -21.25 -36.60 -7.54
N LEU A 168 -21.53 -36.56 -6.24
CA LEU A 168 -21.61 -35.32 -5.47
C LEU A 168 -20.24 -34.65 -5.32
N LYS A 169 -19.17 -35.41 -5.07
CA LYS A 169 -17.80 -34.89 -5.06
C LYS A 169 -17.42 -34.31 -6.42
N LEU A 170 -17.67 -34.99 -7.53
CA LEU A 170 -17.35 -34.47 -8.86
C LEU A 170 -18.22 -33.29 -9.28
N LYS A 171 -19.51 -33.26 -8.90
CA LYS A 171 -20.34 -32.05 -9.08
C LYS A 171 -19.75 -30.87 -8.31
N LYS A 172 -19.31 -31.08 -7.07
CA LYS A 172 -18.65 -30.05 -6.28
C LYS A 172 -17.29 -29.63 -6.85
N ILE A 173 -16.51 -30.54 -7.45
CA ILE A 173 -15.26 -30.20 -8.15
C ILE A 173 -15.57 -29.38 -9.42
N LYS A 174 -16.58 -29.77 -10.20
CA LYS A 174 -17.06 -29.00 -11.36
C LYS A 174 -17.53 -27.59 -10.95
N GLU A 175 -18.35 -27.51 -9.90
CA GLU A 175 -18.83 -26.25 -9.34
C GLU A 175 -17.69 -25.38 -8.77
N LEU A 176 -16.67 -25.97 -8.15
CA LEU A 176 -15.47 -25.26 -7.69
C LEU A 176 -14.53 -24.83 -8.84
N LEU A 177 -14.56 -25.50 -9.99
CA LEU A 177 -13.84 -25.07 -11.19
C LEU A 177 -14.60 -23.92 -11.89
N GLU A 178 -15.93 -24.02 -11.97
CA GLU A 178 -16.79 -22.98 -12.54
C GLU A 178 -16.88 -21.73 -11.64
N SER A 179 -16.92 -21.86 -10.31
CA SER A 179 -16.87 -20.72 -9.37
C SER A 179 -15.47 -20.21 -9.08
N ASN A 180 -14.43 -20.88 -9.59
CA ASN A 180 -13.08 -20.35 -9.70
C ASN A 180 -12.79 -19.84 -11.13
N GLU A 181 -13.83 -19.54 -11.91
CA GLU A 181 -13.74 -18.46 -12.90
C GLU A 181 -13.25 -17.21 -12.15
N VAL A 182 -11.98 -16.88 -12.36
CA VAL A 182 -11.43 -15.62 -11.89
C VAL A 182 -12.22 -14.53 -12.60
N TYR A 183 -12.99 -13.75 -11.85
CA TYR A 183 -13.55 -12.47 -12.28
C TYR A 183 -12.38 -11.53 -12.65
N LEU A 184 -11.87 -11.69 -13.86
CA LEU A 184 -11.19 -10.64 -14.59
C LEU A 184 -12.29 -9.76 -15.14
N GLU A 185 -12.53 -8.63 -14.48
CA GLU A 185 -13.49 -7.63 -14.95
C GLU A 185 -13.21 -7.31 -16.43
N PRO A 186 -14.23 -7.38 -17.31
CA PRO A 186 -14.12 -6.80 -18.63
C PRO A 186 -13.84 -5.31 -18.49
N LEU A 187 -12.68 -4.86 -18.99
CA LEU A 187 -12.44 -3.43 -19.24
C LEU A 187 -13.37 -2.99 -20.38
N GLU A 188 -14.62 -2.67 -20.04
CA GLU A 188 -15.56 -2.08 -20.98
C GLU A 188 -15.06 -0.70 -21.38
N LYS A 189 -14.86 -0.55 -22.68
CA LYS A 189 -14.60 0.74 -23.31
C LYS A 189 -15.92 1.49 -23.44
N GLU A 190 -16.25 2.31 -22.45
CA GLU A 190 -17.09 3.47 -22.70
C GLU A 190 -16.41 4.77 -22.29
N GLY A 191 -16.37 5.66 -23.26
CA GLY A 191 -16.21 7.09 -23.13
C GLY A 191 -16.54 7.71 -24.48
N PRO A 192 -16.63 9.05 -24.59
CA PRO A 192 -16.60 10.02 -23.49
C PRO A 192 -17.83 10.95 -23.51
N GLU A 193 -18.02 11.74 -22.46
CA GLU A 193 -18.26 13.17 -22.68
C GLU A 193 -17.57 13.99 -21.57
N SER A 194 -17.12 15.19 -21.93
CA SER A 194 -16.06 15.91 -21.23
C SER A 194 -16.35 17.41 -21.21
N THR A 195 -16.21 18.01 -20.04
CA THR A 195 -15.69 19.38 -19.82
C THR A 195 -15.00 19.36 -18.45
N SER A 196 -13.67 19.49 -18.29
CA SER A 196 -12.80 20.66 -18.56
C SER A 196 -13.35 21.93 -17.90
N GLU A 197 -12.60 22.70 -17.11
CA GLU A 197 -11.26 23.28 -17.28
C GLU A 197 -10.61 23.49 -15.87
N GLU A 198 -9.29 23.68 -15.63
CA GLU A 198 -8.03 23.63 -16.39
C GLU A 198 -6.91 23.25 -15.36
N ARG A 199 -5.83 22.49 -15.63
CA ARG A 199 -4.75 22.63 -16.65
C ARG A 199 -3.85 23.84 -16.30
N GLU A 200 -2.52 23.78 -16.34
CA GLU A 200 -1.61 23.65 -17.50
C GLU A 200 -0.13 23.46 -17.05
N GLU A 201 0.87 23.09 -17.87
CA GLU A 201 1.00 22.88 -19.34
C GLU A 201 2.05 21.73 -19.55
N THR A 202 1.81 20.68 -20.38
CA THR A 202 2.20 20.49 -21.82
C THR A 202 3.73 20.36 -22.07
N VAL A 203 4.28 19.82 -23.17
CA VAL A 203 3.84 19.40 -24.53
C VAL A 203 4.51 18.01 -24.80
N LYS A 204 3.82 16.90 -25.12
CA LYS A 204 3.09 16.49 -26.35
C LYS A 204 3.97 16.09 -27.56
N GLU A 205 3.60 14.93 -28.15
CA GLU A 205 3.47 14.65 -29.62
C GLU A 205 4.76 14.63 -30.48
N GLU A 206 4.90 13.95 -31.64
CA GLU A 206 4.07 13.04 -32.46
C GLU A 206 5.02 12.24 -33.42
N VAL A 207 4.67 11.20 -34.20
CA VAL A 207 3.43 10.42 -34.43
C VAL A 207 3.81 8.95 -34.77
N GLU A 208 2.87 8.16 -35.32
CA GLU A 208 3.01 6.76 -35.76
C GLU A 208 3.70 6.56 -37.14
N THR A 209 4.34 5.38 -37.29
CA THR A 209 4.34 4.45 -38.45
C THR A 209 4.73 4.90 -39.87
N GLU A 210 5.60 4.11 -40.54
CA GLU A 210 5.37 3.67 -41.93
C GLU A 210 6.26 2.48 -42.41
N PHE A 211 5.60 1.50 -43.04
CA PHE A 211 6.02 0.60 -44.13
C PHE A 211 4.66 0.24 -44.78
N GLU A 212 4.39 0.37 -46.08
CA GLU A 212 5.25 0.22 -47.25
C GLU A 212 4.92 1.22 -48.39
N ALA A 213 5.96 1.61 -49.14
CA ALA A 213 6.04 1.77 -50.60
C ALA A 213 5.05 2.62 -51.45
N ASP A 214 5.71 3.45 -52.29
CA ASP A 214 5.40 3.87 -53.67
C ASP A 214 4.65 5.18 -54.01
N GLU A 215 5.09 5.72 -55.16
CA GLU A 215 4.61 6.82 -56.02
C GLU A 215 4.83 8.33 -55.69
N GLU A 216 5.69 8.93 -56.54
CA GLU A 216 5.59 10.26 -57.19
C GLU A 216 5.70 11.59 -56.41
N VAL A 217 6.95 12.06 -56.29
CA VAL A 217 7.45 13.39 -56.67
C VAL A 217 6.43 14.42 -57.23
N LYS A 218 6.27 15.59 -56.58
CA LYS A 218 6.27 16.94 -57.21
C LYS A 218 6.13 18.13 -56.25
N LEU A 219 6.89 19.20 -56.54
CA LEU A 219 6.63 20.64 -56.25
C LEU A 219 6.55 21.03 -54.75
N ALA A 220 7.50 21.73 -54.11
CA ALA A 220 8.36 22.86 -54.46
C ALA A 220 7.67 24.24 -54.56
N ALA A 221 8.10 25.14 -53.66
CA ALA A 221 7.98 26.60 -53.63
C ALA A 221 6.60 27.24 -53.40
N GLU A 222 6.46 27.98 -52.28
CA GLU A 222 6.20 29.44 -52.31
C GLU A 222 6.39 30.10 -50.92
N SER A 223 7.23 31.16 -50.90
CA SER A 223 7.18 32.42 -50.12
C SER A 223 6.90 32.37 -48.60
N GLU A 224 7.79 32.78 -47.67
CA GLU A 224 8.50 34.09 -47.57
C GLU A 224 7.61 35.32 -47.86
N GLU A 225 7.00 35.90 -46.82
CA GLU A 225 6.97 37.36 -46.52
C GLU A 225 5.98 37.70 -45.38
N LYS A 226 6.49 38.06 -44.19
CA LYS A 226 6.24 39.34 -43.48
C LYS A 226 6.67 39.29 -42.02
N GLU A 227 7.76 40.01 -41.74
CA GLU A 227 8.11 40.45 -40.38
C GLU A 227 7.32 41.74 -40.00
N LYS A 228 7.22 41.97 -38.68
CA LYS A 228 7.21 43.29 -37.98
C LYS A 228 6.12 44.33 -38.29
N GLU A 229 5.28 44.55 -37.28
CA GLU A 229 4.68 45.80 -36.74
C GLU A 229 3.86 45.31 -35.51
N GLU A 230 3.83 45.88 -34.30
CA GLU A 230 4.50 47.02 -33.65
C GLU A 230 4.60 46.74 -32.13
N GLU A 231 5.59 47.33 -31.43
CA GLU A 231 5.59 47.43 -29.97
C GLU A 231 4.92 48.75 -29.52
N GLU A 232 4.53 48.81 -28.24
CA GLU A 232 4.11 50.00 -27.47
C GLU A 232 2.73 50.66 -27.74
N GLU A 233 1.79 50.47 -26.81
CA GLU A 233 1.03 51.61 -26.24
C GLU A 233 0.82 51.45 -24.71
N GLU A 234 0.94 52.55 -23.96
CA GLU A 234 1.01 52.58 -22.50
C GLU A 234 -0.36 52.62 -21.78
N VAL A 235 -0.45 51.87 -20.68
CA VAL A 235 -0.91 52.29 -19.32
C VAL A 235 -2.00 53.39 -19.22
N LYS A 236 -3.22 53.04 -18.76
CA LYS A 236 -3.84 53.64 -17.53
C LYS A 236 -5.24 53.15 -17.11
N ALA A 237 -5.48 53.34 -15.81
CA ALA A 237 -6.74 53.57 -15.08
C ALA A 237 -7.59 52.34 -14.64
N GLY A 238 -8.20 52.48 -13.46
CA GLY A 238 -9.13 51.54 -12.83
C GLY A 238 -10.30 52.29 -12.15
N ALA A 239 -10.82 51.74 -11.04
CA ALA A 239 -12.13 52.02 -10.38
C ALA A 239 -13.27 51.15 -10.98
N GLU A 240 -13.91 50.26 -10.19
CA GLU A 240 -15.22 50.45 -9.48
C GLU A 240 -16.42 50.58 -10.46
N GLU A 241 -17.59 49.96 -10.31
CA GLU A 241 -18.30 49.39 -9.13
C GLU A 241 -19.44 48.40 -9.57
N VAL A 242 -19.70 47.37 -8.73
CA VAL A 242 -20.92 46.55 -8.42
C VAL A 242 -22.21 46.56 -9.32
N VAL A 243 -22.90 45.40 -9.44
CA VAL A 243 -24.35 45.13 -9.13
C VAL A 243 -24.97 43.96 -9.94
N MET A 244 -25.45 42.91 -9.22
CA MET A 244 -26.78 42.23 -9.29
C MET A 244 -26.75 40.99 -8.36
N GLU A 245 -27.51 40.99 -7.25
CA GLU A 245 -28.84 40.34 -7.06
C GLU A 245 -28.75 38.79 -7.08
N ASP A 246 -28.79 38.08 -5.94
CA ASP A 246 -29.89 37.88 -4.95
C ASP A 246 -31.03 36.96 -5.46
N MET A 247 -31.20 35.80 -4.82
CA MET A 247 -32.50 35.17 -4.50
C MET A 247 -32.34 33.92 -3.61
N GLY A 248 -32.78 34.03 -2.34
CA GLY A 248 -33.92 33.26 -1.82
C GLY A 248 -33.79 31.78 -1.35
N GLU A 249 -34.06 31.62 -0.04
CA GLU A 249 -34.73 30.47 0.64
C GLU A 249 -34.06 29.07 0.67
N GLU A 250 -34.41 28.15 1.58
CA GLU A 250 -34.60 28.06 3.05
C GLU A 250 -35.00 26.59 3.38
N ILE A 251 -34.84 26.16 4.64
CA ILE A 251 -35.61 25.08 5.35
C ILE A 251 -35.19 23.57 5.26
N GLU A 252 -34.75 23.08 6.44
CA GLU A 252 -35.07 21.83 7.21
C GLU A 252 -34.89 20.41 6.58
N VAL A 253 -34.05 19.52 7.15
CA VAL A 253 -34.27 18.61 8.31
C VAL A 253 -35.32 17.51 8.08
N GLU A 254 -34.88 16.25 8.00
CA GLU A 254 -35.45 15.06 8.68
C GLU A 254 -34.75 13.75 8.24
N LYS A 255 -34.30 12.93 9.20
CA LYS A 255 -34.62 11.49 9.26
C LYS A 255 -34.12 10.81 10.54
N GLU A 256 -35.07 10.40 11.37
CA GLU A 256 -34.92 9.31 12.34
C GLU A 256 -36.05 8.30 12.08
N VAL A 257 -35.95 7.11 12.67
CA VAL A 257 -36.98 6.06 12.79
C VAL A 257 -37.29 5.27 11.51
N LEU A 258 -36.77 4.04 11.45
CA LEU A 258 -37.57 2.79 11.32
C LEU A 258 -36.63 1.58 11.28
N GLU A 259 -36.58 0.80 12.35
CA GLU A 259 -37.23 -0.53 12.37
C GLU A 259 -37.12 -1.16 13.77
N ALA A 260 -38.24 -1.70 14.24
CA ALA A 260 -38.34 -2.51 15.43
C ALA A 260 -39.19 -3.75 15.10
N GLU A 261 -39.01 -4.79 15.93
CA GLU A 261 -39.77 -6.04 16.01
C GLU A 261 -39.34 -7.23 15.11
N LEU A 262 -39.63 -8.43 15.65
CA LEU A 262 -39.29 -9.78 15.20
C LEU A 262 -37.80 -10.17 15.40
N SER A 263 -37.47 -11.14 16.27
CA SER A 263 -38.33 -12.07 17.02
C SER A 263 -37.64 -12.64 18.27
N ALA A 264 -38.44 -13.02 19.27
CA ALA A 264 -37.98 -13.64 20.51
C ALA A 264 -38.17 -15.17 20.46
N GLU A 265 -37.34 -15.94 21.18
CA GLU A 265 -37.86 -17.08 21.97
C GLU A 265 -36.88 -17.62 23.05
N VAL A 266 -37.47 -18.27 24.07
CA VAL A 266 -36.85 -19.05 25.19
C VAL A 266 -36.07 -18.21 26.25
N LYS A 267 -36.65 -17.84 27.41
CA LYS A 267 -36.85 -18.63 28.67
C LYS A 267 -35.53 -19.14 29.33
N GLU A 268 -35.32 -19.10 30.65
CA GLU A 268 -36.23 -18.90 31.79
C GLU A 268 -35.50 -18.52 33.12
N GLN A 269 -36.25 -17.87 34.03
CA GLN A 269 -36.20 -17.95 35.52
C GLN A 269 -35.21 -17.16 36.42
N LYS A 270 -35.85 -16.59 37.47
CA LYS A 270 -35.37 -15.99 38.74
C LYS A 270 -34.71 -14.59 38.66
N GLY A 271 -35.11 -13.61 39.46
CA GLY A 271 -36.21 -13.55 40.45
C GLY A 271 -36.22 -12.21 41.18
N GLU A 272 -37.38 -11.81 41.72
CA GLU A 272 -37.59 -10.62 42.59
C GLU A 272 -36.49 -10.51 43.68
N GLU A 273 -35.98 -9.34 44.06
CA GLU A 273 -36.71 -8.14 44.52
C GLU A 273 -35.74 -6.92 44.54
N VAL A 274 -36.22 -5.69 44.24
CA VAL A 274 -35.47 -4.44 44.48
C VAL A 274 -36.26 -3.59 45.46
N GLY A 275 -35.60 -3.15 46.54
CA GLY A 275 -36.15 -2.23 47.52
C GLY A 275 -35.08 -1.39 48.20
N THR A 276 -35.36 -0.08 48.29
CA THR A 276 -34.70 0.96 49.12
C THR A 276 -33.22 1.30 48.86
N GLU A 277 -33.07 2.44 48.17
CA GLU A 277 -32.41 3.69 48.64
C GLU A 277 -30.90 3.75 49.00
N GLU A 278 -30.36 4.91 48.63
CA GLU A 278 -28.98 5.38 48.71
C GLU A 278 -28.32 5.27 50.09
N VAL A 279 -27.06 4.80 50.13
CA VAL A 279 -26.05 5.33 51.07
C VAL A 279 -24.72 5.46 50.34
N LYS A 280 -24.12 6.66 50.38
CA LYS A 280 -22.69 6.87 50.09
C LYS A 280 -21.88 6.44 51.32
N GLU A 281 -20.99 5.47 51.17
CA GLU A 281 -19.88 5.28 52.12
C GLU A 281 -18.53 5.30 51.40
N GLU A 282 -17.63 6.11 51.93
CA GLU A 282 -16.21 6.09 51.59
C GLU A 282 -15.54 4.92 52.34
N GLU A 283 -15.19 3.84 51.64
CA GLU A 283 -14.30 2.82 52.23
C GLU A 283 -12.84 3.03 51.81
N LYS A 284 -11.95 3.08 52.80
CA LYS A 284 -10.50 2.91 52.63
C LYS A 284 -10.16 1.42 52.61
N PRO A 285 -9.16 1.00 51.82
CA PRO A 285 -9.04 -0.40 51.41
C PRO A 285 -8.61 -1.34 52.54
N ALA A 286 -9.28 -2.49 52.62
CA ALA A 286 -8.79 -3.64 53.34
C ALA A 286 -7.65 -4.32 52.55
N GLN A 287 -6.53 -4.61 53.22
CA GLN A 287 -5.37 -5.27 52.60
C GLN A 287 -5.68 -6.76 52.41
N GLY A 288 -5.88 -7.23 51.17
CA GLY A 288 -6.11 -8.67 50.93
C GLY A 288 -6.36 -9.18 49.50
N SER A 289 -6.68 -8.33 48.52
CA SER A 289 -7.12 -8.81 47.17
C SER A 289 -6.82 -7.84 46.00
N GLY A 290 -5.97 -6.83 46.23
CA GLY A 290 -5.94 -5.59 45.42
C GLY A 290 -5.74 -5.72 43.90
N LEU A 291 -4.95 -6.67 43.38
CA LEU A 291 -4.75 -6.79 41.92
C LEU A 291 -6.03 -7.22 41.19
N GLU A 292 -6.70 -8.25 41.72
CA GLU A 292 -7.94 -8.77 41.15
C GLU A 292 -9.07 -7.73 41.26
N ASP A 293 -9.14 -7.01 42.38
CA ASP A 293 -10.14 -5.95 42.59
C ASP A 293 -9.94 -4.76 41.63
N ILE A 294 -8.69 -4.33 41.40
CA ILE A 294 -8.37 -3.21 40.49
C ILE A 294 -8.55 -3.63 39.04
N TYR A 295 -8.17 -4.87 38.66
CA TYR A 295 -8.41 -5.40 37.33
C TYR A 295 -9.90 -5.45 37.00
N ASN A 296 -10.73 -6.03 37.89
CA ASN A 296 -12.18 -6.07 37.74
C ASN A 296 -12.86 -4.68 37.82
N LEU A 297 -12.15 -3.66 38.29
CA LEU A 297 -12.63 -2.27 38.29
C LEU A 297 -12.28 -1.56 36.98
N LEU A 298 -11.06 -1.73 36.46
CA LEU A 298 -10.63 -1.22 35.15
C LEU A 298 -11.41 -1.85 33.99
N GLU A 299 -11.71 -3.13 34.06
CA GLU A 299 -12.44 -3.85 33.00
C GLU A 299 -13.85 -3.27 32.76
N LYS A 300 -14.47 -2.62 33.76
CA LYS A 300 -15.75 -1.91 33.62
C LYS A 300 -15.65 -0.63 32.78
N TYR A 301 -14.45 -0.07 32.67
CA TYR A 301 -14.15 1.11 31.87
C TYR A 301 -13.54 0.76 30.51
N ARG A 302 -13.18 -0.52 30.26
CA ARG A 302 -12.65 -0.96 28.98
C ARG A 302 -13.70 -0.80 27.88
N LYS A 303 -13.29 -0.19 26.77
CA LYS A 303 -14.00 -0.15 25.50
C LYS A 303 -13.10 -0.67 24.39
N GLU A 304 -13.73 -1.15 23.32
CA GLU A 304 -13.04 -1.52 22.08
C GLU A 304 -13.65 -0.76 20.89
N GLU A 305 -12.81 -0.11 20.11
CA GLU A 305 -13.19 0.56 18.86
C GLU A 305 -12.68 -0.27 17.69
N LYS A 306 -13.58 -0.64 16.77
CA LYS A 306 -13.25 -1.35 15.53
C LYS A 306 -12.84 -0.33 14.47
N ILE A 307 -11.63 -0.48 13.94
CA ILE A 307 -11.15 0.28 12.78
C ILE A 307 -11.64 -0.42 11.50
N GLU A 308 -11.63 0.26 10.35
CA GLU A 308 -11.95 -0.34 9.04
C GLU A 308 -10.98 -1.46 8.63
N GLY A 309 -11.25 -2.67 9.11
CA GLY A 309 -10.48 -3.90 8.90
C GLY A 309 -10.67 -4.88 10.05
N ASN A 310 -9.72 -5.81 10.22
CA ASN A 310 -9.70 -6.73 11.37
C ASN A 310 -9.06 -6.12 12.64
N GLY A 311 -8.78 -4.81 12.64
CA GLY A 311 -8.09 -4.12 13.74
C GLY A 311 -9.06 -3.63 14.83
N THR A 312 -8.72 -3.89 16.09
CA THR A 312 -9.40 -3.29 17.25
C THR A 312 -8.41 -2.50 18.10
N ILE A 313 -8.85 -1.35 18.61
CA ILE A 313 -8.16 -0.57 19.64
C ILE A 313 -8.86 -0.84 20.97
N SER A 314 -8.11 -1.14 22.03
CA SER A 314 -8.65 -1.15 23.39
C SER A 314 -8.20 0.09 24.16
N PHE A 315 -9.13 0.72 24.88
CA PHE A 315 -8.88 1.87 25.74
C PHE A 315 -9.82 1.85 26.93
N TYR A 316 -9.47 2.58 27.98
CA TYR A 316 -10.31 2.81 29.14
C TYR A 316 -10.97 4.19 29.02
N GLU A 317 -12.27 4.29 29.29
CA GLU A 317 -12.99 5.56 29.28
C GLU A 317 -13.83 5.75 30.55
N ASN A 318 -13.65 6.89 31.21
CA ASN A 318 -14.46 7.31 32.35
C ASN A 318 -14.67 8.83 32.32
N GLU A 319 -15.90 9.30 32.55
CA GLU A 319 -16.26 10.73 32.61
C GLU A 319 -15.69 11.60 31.45
N GLY A 320 -15.55 11.01 30.26
CA GLY A 320 -15.02 11.68 29.07
C GLY A 320 -13.48 11.73 28.97
N LYS A 321 -12.75 11.13 29.90
CA LYS A 321 -11.29 10.90 29.79
C LYS A 321 -11.03 9.54 29.16
N ILE A 322 -10.09 9.48 28.22
CA ILE A 322 -9.69 8.27 27.49
C ILE A 322 -8.22 7.98 27.79
N ILE A 323 -7.91 6.74 28.16
CA ILE A 323 -6.53 6.22 28.30
C ILE A 323 -6.38 4.99 27.41
N VAL A 324 -5.47 5.05 26.43
CA VAL A 324 -5.20 3.89 25.54
C VAL A 324 -4.56 2.76 26.34
N ASP A 325 -5.05 1.53 26.17
CA ASP A 325 -4.44 0.36 26.79
C ASP A 325 -3.12 0.02 26.08
N SER A 326 -2.02 0.48 26.67
CA SER A 326 -0.68 0.26 26.14
C SER A 326 -0.21 -1.19 26.28
N GLU A 327 -0.79 -1.97 27.20
CA GLU A 327 -0.47 -3.39 27.34
C GLU A 327 -1.14 -4.19 26.23
N TYR A 328 -2.41 -3.89 25.93
CA TYR A 328 -3.11 -4.42 24.76
C TYR A 328 -2.40 -4.04 23.46
N LEU A 329 -2.01 -2.76 23.30
CA LEU A 329 -1.28 -2.25 22.12
C LEU A 329 0.02 -3.03 21.86
N VAL A 330 0.91 -3.11 22.86
CA VAL A 330 2.20 -3.80 22.76
C VAL A 330 2.02 -5.31 22.55
N SER A 331 1.00 -5.90 23.17
CA SER A 331 0.66 -7.31 22.98
C SER A 331 0.17 -7.60 21.56
N LYS A 332 -0.76 -6.81 21.02
CA LYS A 332 -1.26 -6.97 19.65
C LYS A 332 -0.20 -6.71 18.59
N MET A 333 0.64 -5.68 18.76
CA MET A 333 1.80 -5.47 17.91
C MET A 333 2.71 -6.71 17.90
N SER A 334 2.97 -7.30 19.06
CA SER A 334 3.78 -8.52 19.18
C SER A 334 3.14 -9.73 18.49
N GLU A 335 1.82 -9.88 18.58
CA GLU A 335 1.08 -10.96 17.92
C GLU A 335 1.20 -10.86 16.40
N TYR A 336 0.94 -9.70 15.81
CA TYR A 336 1.07 -9.48 14.36
C TYR A 336 2.49 -9.80 13.85
N VAL A 337 3.52 -9.39 14.59
CA VAL A 337 4.93 -9.69 14.25
C VAL A 337 5.24 -11.18 14.36
N GLU A 338 4.84 -11.87 15.44
CA GLU A 338 5.13 -13.31 15.56
C GLU A 338 4.28 -14.17 14.59
N GLU A 339 3.07 -13.76 14.19
CA GLU A 339 2.33 -14.43 13.10
C GLU A 339 3.03 -14.24 11.73
N ALA A 340 3.45 -13.01 11.40
CA ALA A 340 4.25 -12.76 10.19
C ALA A 340 5.58 -13.56 10.20
N LYS A 341 6.21 -13.73 11.37
CA LYS A 341 7.41 -14.55 11.54
C LYS A 341 7.16 -16.05 11.36
N LYS A 342 6.01 -16.58 11.79
CA LYS A 342 5.59 -17.97 11.48
C LYS A 342 5.40 -18.16 9.97
N LEU A 343 4.86 -17.16 9.28
CA LEU A 343 4.75 -17.17 7.82
C LEU A 343 6.12 -17.14 7.15
N TYR A 344 7.11 -16.42 7.68
CA TYR A 344 8.50 -16.51 7.20
C TYR A 344 9.10 -17.92 7.34
N ILE A 345 8.84 -18.60 8.45
CA ILE A 345 9.26 -20.00 8.63
C ILE A 345 8.59 -20.89 7.56
N LYS A 346 7.28 -20.73 7.36
CA LYS A 346 6.53 -21.43 6.29
C LYS A 346 7.10 -21.13 4.90
N LEU A 347 7.39 -19.86 4.60
CA LEU A 347 7.96 -19.40 3.33
C LEU A 347 9.30 -20.10 3.03
N SER A 348 10.13 -20.32 4.05
CA SER A 348 11.42 -21.03 3.91
C SER A 348 11.29 -22.53 3.64
N GLN A 349 10.13 -23.12 3.93
CA GLN A 349 9.81 -24.54 3.73
C GLN A 349 9.00 -24.81 2.46
N THR A 350 8.43 -23.77 1.87
CA THR A 350 7.58 -23.84 0.67
C THR A 350 8.43 -23.74 -0.60
N GLU A 351 8.49 -24.81 -1.38
CA GLU A 351 9.18 -24.84 -2.69
C GLU A 351 8.32 -24.28 -3.85
N SER A 352 7.00 -24.26 -3.70
CA SER A 352 6.05 -23.82 -4.73
C SER A 352 5.98 -22.29 -4.85
N PRO A 353 6.33 -21.67 -6.01
CA PRO A 353 6.27 -20.21 -6.17
C PRO A 353 4.86 -19.62 -5.98
N ARG A 354 3.81 -20.39 -6.30
CA ARG A 354 2.42 -19.99 -6.09
C ARG A 354 2.09 -19.90 -4.60
N GLU A 355 2.55 -20.85 -3.81
CA GLU A 355 2.34 -20.84 -2.36
C GLU A 355 3.23 -19.78 -1.68
N GLN A 356 4.47 -19.58 -2.15
CA GLN A 356 5.31 -18.47 -1.70
C GLN A 356 4.65 -17.11 -1.93
N PHE A 357 3.96 -16.92 -3.06
CA PHE A 357 3.19 -15.70 -3.32
C PHE A 357 2.06 -15.50 -2.28
N PHE A 358 1.24 -16.52 -2.02
CA PHE A 358 0.18 -16.42 -1.00
C PHE A 358 0.73 -16.18 0.41
N VAL A 359 1.83 -16.84 0.79
CA VAL A 359 2.48 -16.62 2.09
C VAL A 359 3.03 -15.18 2.19
N LYS A 360 3.58 -14.60 1.12
CA LYS A 360 3.96 -13.18 1.08
C LYS A 360 2.75 -12.24 1.16
N GLN A 361 1.63 -12.57 0.52
CA GLN A 361 0.38 -11.81 0.66
C GLN A 361 -0.17 -11.86 2.09
N ASP A 362 -0.12 -13.01 2.77
CA ASP A 362 -0.50 -13.14 4.18
C ASP A 362 0.42 -12.28 5.10
N ILE A 363 1.72 -12.19 4.81
CA ILE A 363 2.66 -11.32 5.54
C ILE A 363 2.33 -9.84 5.32
N ILE A 364 2.05 -9.43 4.09
CA ILE A 364 1.63 -8.05 3.76
C ILE A 364 0.28 -7.71 4.43
N ARG A 365 -0.65 -8.67 4.53
CA ARG A 365 -1.91 -8.47 5.27
C ARG A 365 -1.64 -8.14 6.73
N PHE A 366 -0.76 -8.86 7.42
CA PHE A 366 -0.43 -8.57 8.81
C PHE A 366 0.30 -7.23 8.99
N GLN A 367 1.12 -6.83 8.03
CA GLN A 367 1.71 -5.48 7.99
C GLN A 367 0.61 -4.40 7.93
N GLU A 368 -0.35 -4.53 7.01
CA GLU A 368 -1.43 -3.56 6.82
C GLU A 368 -2.44 -3.58 7.98
N GLU A 369 -2.74 -4.73 8.58
CA GLU A 369 -3.55 -4.83 9.80
C GLU A 369 -2.90 -4.10 10.99
N LEU A 370 -1.58 -4.26 11.19
CA LEU A 370 -0.83 -3.51 12.19
C LEU A 370 -0.79 -2.00 11.87
N ARG A 371 -0.60 -1.64 10.60
CA ARG A 371 -0.59 -0.24 10.14
C ARG A 371 -1.90 0.47 10.46
N LYS A 372 -3.03 -0.16 10.12
CA LYS A 372 -4.37 0.34 10.43
C LYS A 372 -4.60 0.49 11.93
N MET A 373 -4.18 -0.50 12.72
CA MET A 373 -4.27 -0.44 14.18
C MET A 373 -3.47 0.75 14.75
N MET A 374 -2.23 0.93 14.30
CA MET A 374 -1.39 2.05 14.73
C MET A 374 -1.94 3.42 14.27
N LEU A 375 -2.49 3.50 13.06
CA LEU A 375 -3.14 4.72 12.56
C LEU A 375 -4.34 5.12 13.43
N GLY A 376 -5.25 4.19 13.70
CA GLY A 376 -6.41 4.47 14.55
C GLY A 376 -6.00 4.85 15.99
N VAL A 377 -4.90 4.31 16.51
CA VAL A 377 -4.35 4.74 17.81
C VAL A 377 -3.77 6.14 17.75
N VAL A 378 -3.12 6.55 16.65
CA VAL A 378 -2.69 7.94 16.43
C VAL A 378 -3.89 8.88 16.36
N GLU A 379 -4.92 8.56 15.57
CA GLU A 379 -6.16 9.34 15.47
C GLU A 379 -6.87 9.46 16.83
N LEU A 380 -6.92 8.36 17.60
CA LEU A 380 -7.44 8.37 18.96
C LEU A 380 -6.61 9.28 19.88
N CYS A 381 -5.28 9.25 19.77
CA CYS A 381 -4.35 10.13 20.51
C CYS A 381 -4.40 11.61 20.09
N GLU A 382 -5.04 11.96 18.97
CA GLU A 382 -5.23 13.35 18.54
C GLU A 382 -6.50 13.98 19.13
N LYS A 383 -7.43 13.17 19.67
CA LYS A 383 -8.57 13.66 20.47
C LYS A 383 -8.05 14.30 21.78
N GLU A 384 -8.47 15.51 22.11
CA GLU A 384 -7.99 16.27 23.30
C GLU A 384 -8.24 15.54 24.64
N SER A 385 -9.23 14.64 24.68
CA SER A 385 -9.57 13.80 25.83
C SER A 385 -8.68 12.56 26.01
N CYS A 386 -7.78 12.27 25.07
CA CYS A 386 -7.05 11.02 24.99
C CYS A 386 -5.56 11.14 25.37
N ASN A 387 -5.15 10.29 26.31
CA ASN A 387 -3.78 10.18 26.79
C ASN A 387 -3.25 8.75 26.72
N LEU A 388 -1.92 8.63 26.74
CA LEU A 388 -1.21 7.38 26.98
C LEU A 388 -0.85 7.32 28.46
N PRO A 389 -0.77 6.12 29.10
CA PRO A 389 -0.49 6.00 30.53
C PRO A 389 0.82 6.71 30.91
N GLU A 390 0.77 7.60 31.90
CA GLU A 390 1.96 8.34 32.38
C GLU A 390 3.04 7.35 32.85
N PHE A 391 2.62 6.25 33.48
CA PHE A 391 3.48 5.16 33.97
C PHE A 391 4.41 4.54 32.91
N THR A 392 4.01 4.56 31.63
CA THR A 392 4.76 3.96 30.51
C THR A 392 5.28 4.98 29.50
N SER A 393 5.17 6.28 29.80
CA SER A 393 5.48 7.39 28.89
C SER A 393 6.93 7.42 28.37
N GLU A 394 7.90 6.85 29.10
CA GLU A 394 9.28 6.70 28.64
C GLU A 394 9.46 5.61 27.54
N ILE A 395 8.46 4.74 27.34
CA ILE A 395 8.52 3.58 26.44
C ILE A 395 7.44 3.66 25.35
N ILE A 396 6.21 4.01 25.72
CA ILE A 396 5.09 4.22 24.81
C ILE A 396 4.57 5.64 25.01
N ASN A 397 4.77 6.47 24.00
CA ASN A 397 4.27 7.84 23.92
C ASN A 397 3.85 8.17 22.47
N LYS A 398 3.30 9.37 22.25
CA LYS A 398 2.76 9.77 20.94
C LYS A 398 3.82 9.80 19.83
N GLU A 399 5.10 10.00 20.16
CA GLU A 399 6.20 9.95 19.19
C GLU A 399 6.55 8.51 18.82
N VAL A 400 6.65 7.61 19.81
CA VAL A 400 6.93 6.17 19.57
C VAL A 400 5.82 5.52 18.73
N ILE A 401 4.55 5.83 18.98
CA ILE A 401 3.44 5.29 18.16
C ILE A 401 3.51 5.80 16.71
N LYS A 402 3.91 7.07 16.51
CA LYS A 402 4.15 7.63 15.16
C LYS A 402 5.36 6.98 14.48
N ASP A 403 6.47 6.73 15.19
CA ASP A 403 7.64 6.00 14.68
C ASP A 403 7.31 4.53 14.32
N ILE A 404 6.48 3.85 15.12
CA ILE A 404 5.96 2.51 14.76
C ILE A 404 5.12 2.60 13.48
N LEU A 405 4.16 3.53 13.39
CA LEU A 405 3.30 3.70 12.21
C LEU A 405 4.11 4.02 10.95
N GLU A 406 5.12 4.89 11.06
CA GLU A 406 6.02 5.24 9.96
C GLU A 406 6.82 4.02 9.49
N ARG A 407 7.45 3.26 10.39
CA ARG A 407 8.20 2.04 10.05
C ARG A 407 7.35 0.97 9.41
N VAL A 408 6.12 0.75 9.90
CA VAL A 408 5.17 -0.20 9.30
C VAL A 408 4.64 0.31 7.95
N THR A 409 4.59 1.62 7.72
CA THR A 409 4.15 2.20 6.43
C THR A 409 5.26 2.21 5.38
N LEU A 410 6.51 2.49 5.76
CA LEU A 410 7.65 2.59 4.84
C LEU A 410 8.36 1.27 4.56
N GLY A 411 8.39 0.35 5.53
CA GLY A 411 9.02 -0.96 5.35
C GLY A 411 8.24 -1.86 4.39
N ASN A 412 8.90 -2.86 3.81
CA ASN A 412 8.23 -3.92 3.05
C ASN A 412 8.38 -5.25 3.78
N TRP A 413 7.35 -5.68 4.53
CA TRP A 413 7.45 -6.95 5.28
C TRP A 413 7.56 -8.19 4.41
N SER A 414 7.38 -8.11 3.08
CA SER A 414 7.72 -9.22 2.17
C SER A 414 9.22 -9.35 1.84
N ASN A 415 10.02 -8.37 2.27
CA ASN A 415 11.47 -8.43 2.37
C ASN A 415 11.88 -8.86 3.79
N GLN A 416 12.77 -9.86 3.88
CA GLN A 416 13.23 -10.43 5.14
C GLN A 416 14.06 -9.43 5.96
N GLU A 417 14.80 -8.53 5.31
CA GLU A 417 15.65 -7.55 6.01
C GLU A 417 14.81 -6.48 6.70
N ASP A 418 13.88 -5.85 5.98
CA ASP A 418 12.90 -4.89 6.50
C ASP A 418 12.07 -5.49 7.65
N PHE A 419 11.57 -6.72 7.46
CA PHE A 419 10.81 -7.43 8.50
C PHE A 419 11.66 -7.72 9.73
N ALA A 420 12.91 -8.19 9.56
CA ALA A 420 13.80 -8.48 10.69
C ALA A 420 14.17 -7.21 11.47
N ALA A 421 14.38 -6.08 10.79
CA ALA A 421 14.60 -4.79 11.43
C ALA A 421 13.39 -4.37 12.29
N PHE A 422 12.16 -4.58 11.79
CA PHE A 422 10.95 -4.30 12.56
C PHE A 422 10.73 -5.29 13.71
N ASP A 423 10.96 -6.60 13.52
CA ASP A 423 10.87 -7.62 14.59
C ASP A 423 11.84 -7.33 15.74
N MET A 424 13.06 -6.87 15.46
CA MET A 424 14.00 -6.42 16.49
C MET A 424 13.46 -5.20 17.25
N TYR A 425 13.01 -4.16 16.55
CA TYR A 425 12.48 -2.95 17.16
C TYR A 425 11.23 -3.21 18.02
N ALA A 426 10.27 -4.00 17.52
CA ALA A 426 9.07 -4.38 18.27
C ALA A 426 9.40 -5.18 19.54
N ARG A 427 10.46 -6.00 19.51
CA ARG A 427 10.96 -6.72 20.70
C ARG A 427 11.65 -5.82 21.70
N GLU A 428 12.41 -4.84 21.26
CA GLU A 428 13.04 -3.87 22.17
C GLU A 428 11.97 -3.11 22.96
N ILE A 429 10.93 -2.62 22.28
CA ILE A 429 9.75 -2.00 22.91
C ILE A 429 9.08 -2.98 23.89
N LYS A 430 8.76 -4.20 23.46
CA LYS A 430 8.11 -5.21 24.31
C LYS A 430 8.92 -5.54 25.57
N ASN A 431 10.24 -5.69 25.43
CA ASN A 431 11.13 -6.03 26.53
C ASN A 431 11.27 -4.87 27.52
N ALA A 432 11.39 -3.64 27.02
CA ALA A 432 11.38 -2.44 27.85
C ALA A 432 10.05 -2.34 28.63
N PHE A 433 8.92 -2.49 27.93
CA PHE A 433 7.57 -2.43 28.51
C PHE A 433 7.38 -3.45 29.64
N ASN A 434 7.67 -4.73 29.38
CA ASN A 434 7.57 -5.81 30.36
C ASN A 434 8.50 -5.60 31.58
N SER A 435 9.64 -4.93 31.40
CA SER A 435 10.57 -4.64 32.50
C SER A 435 10.02 -3.60 33.49
N VAL A 436 9.21 -2.66 33.00
CA VAL A 436 8.54 -1.62 33.81
C VAL A 436 7.24 -2.14 34.41
N LEU A 437 6.53 -3.04 33.72
CA LEU A 437 5.34 -3.73 34.23
C LEU A 437 5.61 -4.71 35.40
N THR A 438 6.87 -4.92 35.81
CA THR A 438 7.17 -5.84 36.92
C THR A 438 7.41 -5.05 38.23
N PRO A 439 6.49 -5.06 39.22
CA PRO A 439 5.29 -5.88 39.35
C PRO A 439 3.99 -5.15 38.88
N PRO A 440 3.01 -5.89 38.30
CA PRO A 440 1.94 -5.31 37.46
C PRO A 440 0.89 -4.50 38.24
N GLU A 441 0.75 -4.74 39.54
CA GLU A 441 -0.15 -3.99 40.45
C GLU A 441 0.00 -2.47 40.26
N LYS A 442 1.25 -2.01 40.11
CA LYS A 442 1.57 -0.58 40.07
C LYS A 442 1.11 0.11 38.78
N TYR A 443 1.10 -0.61 37.67
CA TYR A 443 0.64 -0.11 36.38
C TYR A 443 -0.88 0.03 36.37
N LEU A 444 -1.60 -1.01 36.85
CA LEU A 444 -3.05 -0.98 36.97
C LEU A 444 -3.52 0.08 38.00
N GLU A 445 -2.82 0.21 39.13
CA GLU A 445 -3.04 1.31 40.10
C GLU A 445 -2.82 2.70 39.48
N ALA A 446 -1.85 2.85 38.57
CA ALA A 446 -1.57 4.11 37.89
C ALA A 446 -2.67 4.45 36.89
N ILE A 447 -3.02 3.53 35.97
CA ILE A 447 -4.13 3.73 35.01
C ILE A 447 -5.42 4.07 35.75
N HIS A 448 -5.79 3.31 36.78
CA HIS A 448 -7.01 3.59 37.54
C HIS A 448 -6.99 4.99 38.15
N ARG A 449 -5.85 5.41 38.72
CA ARG A 449 -5.68 6.75 39.30
C ARG A 449 -5.73 7.86 38.24
N GLU A 450 -5.16 7.65 37.06
CA GLU A 450 -5.20 8.58 35.92
C GLU A 450 -6.63 8.69 35.35
N LEU A 451 -7.43 7.63 35.42
CA LEU A 451 -8.80 7.56 34.91
C LEU A 451 -9.87 8.13 35.87
N THR A 452 -9.61 8.14 37.19
CA THR A 452 -10.55 8.61 38.23
C THR A 452 -10.18 9.94 38.89
N ARG A 453 -9.09 10.57 38.46
CA ARG A 453 -8.64 11.91 38.90
C ARG A 453 -8.84 12.90 37.77
#